data_AF-A0A1B8EBK4-F1
#
_entry.id   AF-A0A1B8EBK4-F1
#
_cell.length_a   1.000
_cell.length_b   1.000
_cell.length_c   1.000
_cell.angle_alpha   90.00
_cell.angle_beta   90.00
_cell.angle_gamma   90.00
#
_symmetry.space_group_name_H-M   'P 1'
#
loop_
_entity.id
_entity.type
_entity.pdbx_description
1 polymer ?
#
loop_
_entity_poly.entity_id
_entity_poly.type
_entity_poly.pdbx_seq_one_letter_code
_entity_poly.pdbx_strand_id
1 'polypeptide(L)'
;MAHKAKPGEFSPATPIRRVFDVQARIKTLQGYLDPANPDYEPERQHVNIGAAIKLYEEGEIDGIQRITIIDGKIAPFEDAFTSKTGSWIEGTFCQKA
;
A
#
# COMPACT_ATOMS: atom_id res chain seq x y z
N MET A 1 15.40 -53.21 -12.83
CA MET A 1 14.62 -52.97 -11.60
C MET A 1 14.67 -51.48 -11.30
N ALA A 2 13.63 -50.71 -11.62
CA ALA A 2 13.60 -49.27 -11.40
C ALA A 2 12.76 -48.96 -10.15
N HIS A 3 13.40 -48.44 -9.10
CA HIS A 3 12.71 -47.97 -7.90
C HIS A 3 11.97 -46.68 -8.22
N LYS A 4 10.63 -46.72 -8.21
CA LYS A 4 9.81 -45.50 -8.18
C LYS A 4 9.87 -44.90 -6.78
N ALA A 5 10.35 -43.66 -6.67
CA ALA A 5 10.25 -42.86 -5.46
C ALA A 5 8.78 -42.45 -5.21
N LYS A 6 8.34 -42.52 -3.95
CA LYS A 6 7.00 -42.09 -3.53
C LYS A 6 6.93 -40.55 -3.55
N PRO A 7 5.82 -39.94 -4.00
CA PRO A 7 5.64 -38.49 -3.90
C PRO A 7 5.61 -38.08 -2.43
N GLY A 8 6.50 -37.16 -2.03
CA GLY A 8 6.45 -36.58 -0.69
C GLY A 8 5.20 -35.72 -0.54
N GLU A 9 4.49 -35.89 0.58
CA GLU A 9 3.36 -35.04 0.94
C GLU A 9 3.86 -33.60 1.17
N PHE A 10 3.48 -32.68 0.29
CA PHE A 10 3.67 -31.26 0.51
C PHE A 10 2.65 -30.79 1.55
N SER A 11 3.11 -30.42 2.75
CA SER A 11 2.27 -29.65 3.66
C SER A 11 1.98 -28.27 3.03
N PRO A 12 0.73 -27.80 3.04
CA PRO A 12 0.41 -26.47 2.54
C PRO A 12 1.16 -25.43 3.35
N ALA A 13 1.85 -24.52 2.67
CA ALA A 13 2.51 -23.41 3.33
C ALA A 13 1.47 -22.56 4.08
N THR A 14 1.64 -22.39 5.39
CA THR A 14 0.79 -21.52 6.18
C THR A 14 0.93 -20.09 5.64
N PRO A 15 -0.17 -19.41 5.25
CA PRO A 15 -0.07 -18.05 4.75
C PRO A 15 0.51 -17.14 5.85
N ILE A 16 1.63 -16.49 5.55
CA ILE A 16 2.24 -15.51 6.45
C ILE A 16 1.27 -14.32 6.52
N ARG A 17 0.66 -14.11 7.69
CA ARG A 17 -0.19 -12.95 7.94
C ARG A 17 0.73 -11.73 8.06
N ARG A 18 0.80 -10.90 7.01
CA ARG A 18 1.49 -9.61 7.08
C ARG A 18 0.72 -8.71 8.04
N VAL A 19 1.34 -8.37 9.16
CA VAL A 19 0.82 -7.34 10.05
C VAL A 19 1.33 -6.01 9.53
N PHE A 20 0.43 -5.15 9.06
CA PHE A 20 0.76 -3.80 8.63
C PHE A 20 0.60 -2.85 9.83
N ASP A 21 1.64 -2.10 10.15
CA ASP A 21 1.59 -1.11 11.23
C ASP A 21 0.97 0.20 10.71
N VAL A 22 -0.36 0.28 10.82
CA VAL A 22 -1.15 1.46 10.41
C VAL A 22 -0.68 2.72 11.13
N GLN A 23 -0.35 2.63 12.43
CA GLN A 23 0.03 3.80 13.22
C GLN A 23 1.40 4.34 12.80
N ALA A 24 2.37 3.46 12.54
CA ALA A 24 3.65 3.86 11.98
C ALA A 24 3.50 4.47 10.57
N ARG A 25 2.57 3.93 9.75
CA ARG A 25 2.30 4.48 8.42
C ARG A 25 1.67 5.87 8.49
N ILE A 26 0.67 6.09 9.34
CA ILE A 26 0.05 7.42 9.53
C ILE A 26 1.12 8.44 9.94
N LYS A 27 2.00 8.11 10.88
CA LYS A 27 3.10 9.02 11.28
C LYS A 27 4.05 9.35 10.13
N THR A 28 4.34 8.37 9.28
CA THR A 28 5.16 8.59 8.09
C THR A 28 4.47 9.56 7.12
N LEU A 29 3.17 9.36 6.87
CA LEU A 29 2.37 10.23 6.00
C LEU A 29 2.27 11.66 6.55
N GLN A 30 2.08 11.82 7.86
CA GLN A 30 2.13 13.12 8.52
C GLN A 30 3.50 13.79 8.36
N GLY A 31 4.58 12.99 8.42
CA GLY A 31 5.93 13.45 8.16
C GLY A 31 6.10 14.01 6.75
N TYR A 32 5.48 13.42 5.73
CA TYR A 32 5.56 13.94 4.35
C TYR A 32 4.86 15.29 4.17
N LEU A 33 4.04 15.72 5.12
CA LEU A 33 3.39 17.03 5.12
C LEU A 33 4.21 18.10 5.86
N ASP A 34 5.30 17.73 6.54
CA ASP A 34 6.15 18.64 7.29
C ASP A 34 7.30 19.18 6.41
N PRO A 35 7.39 20.50 6.14
CA PRO A 35 8.46 21.08 5.34
C PRO A 35 9.87 20.90 5.90
N ALA A 36 10.00 20.55 7.19
CA ALA A 36 11.29 20.24 7.82
C ALA A 36 11.74 18.79 7.57
N ASN A 37 10.86 17.92 7.04
CA ASN A 37 11.19 16.54 6.73
C ASN A 37 11.96 16.46 5.39
N PRO A 38 13.11 15.76 5.32
CA PRO A 38 13.80 15.50 4.06
C PRO A 38 12.93 14.84 2.98
N ASP A 39 11.92 14.07 3.40
CA ASP A 39 10.97 13.38 2.52
C ASP A 39 9.65 14.18 2.35
N TYR A 40 9.69 15.49 2.55
CA TYR A 40 8.53 16.36 2.34
C TYR A 40 8.00 16.25 0.91
N GLU A 41 6.70 15.99 0.79
CA GLU A 41 6.02 15.87 -0.48
C GLU A 41 5.52 17.24 -0.97
N PRO A 42 5.50 17.49 -2.29
CA PRO A 42 5.01 18.76 -2.83
C PRO A 42 3.53 19.00 -2.50
N GLU A 43 3.14 20.26 -2.34
CA GLU A 43 1.78 20.68 -1.93
C GLU A 43 0.65 20.03 -2.77
N ARG A 44 0.89 19.77 -4.06
CA ARG A 44 -0.09 19.09 -4.94
C ARG A 44 -0.51 17.70 -4.42
N GLN A 45 0.37 17.01 -3.69
CA GLN A 45 0.09 15.68 -3.13
C GLN A 45 -0.54 15.73 -1.73
N HIS A 46 -0.54 16.89 -1.06
CA HIS A 46 -1.02 16.99 0.32
C HIS A 46 -2.48 16.59 0.46
N VAL A 47 -3.31 16.90 -0.54
CA VAL A 47 -4.71 16.48 -0.59
C VAL A 47 -4.83 14.95 -0.59
N ASN A 48 -3.99 14.26 -1.37
CA ASN A 48 -4.02 12.81 -1.48
C ASN A 48 -3.46 12.13 -0.21
N ILE A 49 -2.37 12.68 0.35
CA ILE A 49 -1.76 12.19 1.59
C ILE A 49 -2.71 12.39 2.77
N GLY A 50 -3.36 13.56 2.87
CA GLY A 50 -4.37 13.83 3.89
C GLY A 50 -5.57 12.87 3.79
N ALA A 51 -6.02 12.57 2.57
CA ALA A 51 -7.05 11.56 2.36
C ALA A 51 -6.59 10.15 2.76
N ALA A 52 -5.35 9.77 2.47
CA ALA A 52 -4.80 8.48 2.89
C ALA A 52 -4.78 8.33 4.42
N ILE A 53 -4.33 9.36 5.15
CA ILE A 53 -4.35 9.39 6.61
C ILE A 53 -5.78 9.18 7.13
N LYS A 54 -6.73 9.95 6.60
CA LYS A 54 -8.13 9.84 7.01
C LYS A 54 -8.71 8.45 6.79
N LEU A 55 -8.43 7.83 5.63
CA LEU A 55 -8.87 6.47 5.32
C LEU A 55 -8.29 5.44 6.31
N TYR A 56 -7.03 5.61 6.74
CA TYR A 56 -6.43 4.77 7.78
C TYR A 56 -7.06 5.00 9.16
N GLU A 57 -7.32 6.26 9.53
CA GLU A 57 -7.95 6.62 10.81
C GLU A 57 -9.39 6.09 10.92
N GLU A 58 -10.13 6.10 9.81
CA GLU A 58 -11.48 5.56 9.70
C GLU A 58 -11.49 4.02 9.58
N GLY A 59 -10.33 3.39 9.36
CA GLY A 59 -10.19 1.94 9.19
C GLY A 59 -10.71 1.41 7.86
N GLU A 60 -10.94 2.30 6.88
CA GLU A 60 -11.39 1.96 5.53
C GLU A 60 -10.28 1.26 4.72
N ILE A 61 -9.01 1.51 5.07
CA ILE A 61 -7.85 0.86 4.46
C ILE A 61 -6.92 0.28 5.52
N ASP A 62 -6.32 -0.86 5.18
CA ASP A 62 -5.47 -1.65 6.08
C ASP A 62 -3.98 -1.66 5.68
N GLY A 63 -3.64 -0.98 4.57
CA GLY A 63 -2.29 -0.94 4.01
C GLY A 63 -1.82 -2.25 3.36
N ILE A 64 -2.68 -3.26 3.32
CA ILE A 64 -2.44 -4.53 2.62
C ILE A 64 -2.99 -4.40 1.20
N GLN A 65 -4.25 -3.97 1.07
CA GLN A 65 -4.90 -3.79 -0.22
C GLN A 65 -4.31 -2.59 -0.97
N ARG A 66 -4.16 -2.73 -2.29
CA ARG A 66 -3.72 -1.62 -3.14
C ARG A 66 -4.87 -0.64 -3.29
N ILE A 67 -4.62 0.62 -2.91
CA ILE A 67 -5.58 1.72 -3.02
C ILE A 67 -4.90 2.86 -3.76
N THR A 68 -5.60 3.41 -4.75
CA THR A 68 -5.15 4.60 -5.48
C THR A 68 -6.01 5.77 -5.04
N ILE A 69 -5.38 6.90 -4.72
CA ILE A 69 -6.02 8.12 -4.28
C ILE A 69 -5.65 9.23 -5.26
N ILE A 70 -6.66 9.89 -5.81
CA ILE A 70 -6.54 11.00 -6.76
C ILE A 70 -7.50 12.10 -6.32
N ASP A 71 -7.00 13.33 -6.23
CA ASP A 71 -7.72 14.50 -5.73
C ASP A 71 -8.48 14.23 -4.42
N GLY A 72 -7.86 13.46 -3.52
CA GLY A 72 -8.40 13.11 -2.21
C GLY A 72 -9.49 12.03 -2.19
N LYS A 73 -9.70 11.32 -3.30
CA LYS A 73 -10.72 10.25 -3.42
C LYS A 73 -10.09 8.94 -3.88
N ILE A 74 -10.66 7.82 -3.44
CA ILE A 74 -10.31 6.51 -3.97
C ILE A 74 -10.70 6.46 -5.45
N ALA A 75 -9.74 6.07 -6.29
CA ALA A 75 -9.90 5.98 -7.73
C ALA A 75 -9.41 4.60 -8.25
N PRO A 76 -9.84 4.20 -9.45
CA PRO A 76 -9.26 3.07 -10.16
C PRO A 76 -7.75 3.21 -10.35
N PHE A 77 -7.04 2.08 -10.40
CA PHE A 77 -5.59 2.08 -10.58
C PHE A 77 -5.17 2.60 -11.96
N GLU A 78 -5.99 2.39 -12.99
CA GLU A 78 -5.69 2.87 -14.34
C GLU A 78 -5.62 4.40 -14.40
N ASP A 79 -6.41 5.08 -13.57
CA ASP A 79 -6.46 6.55 -13.50
C ASP A 79 -5.20 7.15 -12.88
N ALA A 80 -4.40 6.35 -12.15
CA ALA A 80 -3.13 6.79 -11.58
C ALA A 80 -2.15 7.28 -12.64
N PHE A 81 -2.21 6.71 -13.85
CA PHE A 81 -1.31 7.00 -14.97
C PHE A 81 -1.80 8.15 -15.87
N THR A 82 -3.08 8.50 -15.79
CA THR A 82 -3.70 9.54 -16.60
C THR A 82 -3.94 10.83 -15.82
N SER A 83 -3.88 10.78 -14.48
CA SER A 83 -4.02 11.94 -13.60
C SER A 83 -2.96 13.01 -13.91
N LYS A 84 -3.43 14.25 -14.11
CA LYS A 84 -2.58 15.43 -14.28
C LYS A 84 -2.15 16.06 -12.95
N THR A 85 -2.91 15.83 -11.89
CA THR A 85 -2.70 16.43 -10.56
C THR A 85 -1.76 15.59 -9.70
N GLY A 86 -1.55 14.33 -10.07
CA GLY A 86 -0.79 13.35 -9.32
C GLY A 86 -1.69 12.25 -8.77
N SER A 87 -1.07 11.17 -8.33
CA SER A 87 -1.75 10.06 -7.66
C SER A 87 -0.93 9.65 -6.44
N TRP A 88 -1.61 9.13 -5.43
CA TRP A 88 -1.00 8.52 -4.26
C TRP A 88 -1.46 7.06 -4.18
N ILE A 89 -0.51 6.15 -3.96
CA ILE A 89 -0.80 4.71 -3.94
C ILE A 89 -0.37 4.15 -2.59
N GLU A 90 -1.34 3.56 -1.90
CA GLU A 90 -1.12 2.77 -0.69
C GLU A 90 -1.24 1.28 -1.00
N GLY A 91 -0.75 0.45 -0.08
CA GLY A 91 -0.85 -1.00 -0.19
C GLY A 91 0.46 -1.68 -0.56
N THR A 92 0.46 -3.00 -0.43
CA THR A 92 1.64 -3.81 -0.71
C THR A 92 1.77 -4.09 -2.22
N PHE A 93 2.92 -3.79 -2.80
CA PHE A 93 3.29 -4.25 -4.14
C PHE A 93 3.86 -5.66 -4.06
N CYS A 94 3.04 -6.68 -4.36
CA CYS A 94 3.57 -8.01 -4.60
C CYS A 94 4.22 -8.03 -5.99
N GLN A 95 5.56 -7.99 -6.05
CA GLN A 95 6.28 -8.37 -7.26
C GLN A 95 6.10 -9.89 -7.40
N LYS A 96 5.39 -10.33 -8.45
CA LYS A 96 5.37 -11.76 -8.78
C LYS A 96 6.77 -12.13 -9.25
N ALA A 97 7.40 -13.06 -8.53
CA ALA A 97 8.65 -13.70 -8.93
C ALA A 97 8.43 -14.62 -10.12
#